data_AF-A0A9D5SB89-F1
#
_entry.id   AF-A0A9D5SB89-F1
#
_cell.length_a   1.000
_cell.length_b   1.000
_cell.length_c   1.000
_cell.angle_alpha   90.00
_cell.angle_beta   90.00
_cell.angle_gamma   90.00
#
_symmetry.space_group_name_H-M   'P 1'
#
loop_
_entity.id
_entity.type
_entity.pdbx_description
1 polymer ?
#
loop_
_entity_poly.entity_id
_entity_poly.type
_entity_poly.pdbx_seq_one_letter_code
_entity_poly.pdbx_strand_id
1 'polypeptide(L)'
;MIISFTTTGQLPIPSVPLPEVVKVEHQSDMNPLAGNDKALENSVTSKEGRIILPKTNGIWEDKSKRGECMWYPGLPDDTSIETKPSKTNPEGLTWKQVKDKYDFEGVEFKNKEPNFRPFSRGHVILKEGQYTSKRKKNFKMADKQMANQLNDAYEKKHGEKRNPLYTRNDVKKWRVENGYTWHEERNCQDLQKIPSIINNNIPHSGGIAAKKVEESEVFV
;
A
#
# COMPACT_ATOMS: atom_id res chain seq x y z
N MET A 1 -33.95 26.29 21.63
CA MET A 1 -33.01 25.74 22.63
C MET A 1 -32.80 24.26 22.32
N ILE A 2 -31.88 23.90 21.42
CA ILE A 2 -31.41 22.51 21.27
C ILE A 2 -29.92 22.53 20.88
N ILE A 3 -29.10 22.46 21.95
CA ILE A 3 -27.85 21.73 22.15
C ILE A 3 -26.81 21.68 21.02
N SER A 4 -25.79 22.51 21.21
CA SER A 4 -24.48 22.50 20.59
C SER A 4 -23.73 21.18 20.87
N PHE A 5 -23.15 20.56 19.85
CA PHE A 5 -22.06 19.59 20.04
C PHE A 5 -20.72 20.33 19.98
N THR A 6 -20.18 20.65 21.15
CA THR A 6 -18.77 20.99 21.31
C THR A 6 -17.95 19.71 21.19
N THR A 7 -17.53 19.37 19.98
CA THR A 7 -16.44 18.40 19.78
C THR A 7 -15.12 19.14 19.90
N THR A 8 -14.46 18.87 21.02
CA THR A 8 -13.05 19.12 21.36
C THR A 8 -12.13 19.43 20.17
N GLY A 9 -11.89 20.72 19.94
CA GLY A 9 -10.59 21.38 19.74
C GLY A 9 -9.42 20.72 18.98
N GLN A 10 -9.63 19.78 18.05
CA GLN A 10 -8.54 19.31 17.20
C GLN A 10 -8.96 19.26 15.73
N LEU A 11 -8.49 20.27 14.98
CA LEU A 11 -8.70 20.39 13.54
C LEU A 11 -8.26 19.09 12.83
N PRO A 12 -9.03 18.61 11.84
CA PRO A 12 -8.71 17.39 11.11
C PRO A 12 -7.33 17.52 10.46
N ILE A 13 -6.52 16.45 10.54
CA ILE A 13 -5.26 16.38 9.80
C ILE A 13 -5.62 16.50 8.32
N PRO A 14 -5.16 17.55 7.61
CA PRO A 14 -5.48 17.70 6.20
C PRO A 14 -4.88 16.52 5.41
N SER A 15 -5.64 16.03 4.44
CA SER A 15 -5.11 15.17 3.39
C SER A 15 -4.00 15.94 2.68
N VAL A 16 -2.74 15.49 2.78
CA VAL A 16 -1.67 16.04 1.95
C VAL A 16 -2.04 15.74 0.50
N PRO A 17 -2.15 16.75 -0.39
CA PRO A 17 -2.37 16.50 -1.81
C PRO A 17 -1.20 15.69 -2.38
N LEU A 18 -1.52 14.73 -3.25
CA LEU A 18 -0.52 13.92 -3.95
C LEU A 18 0.44 14.84 -4.73
N PRO A 19 1.76 14.58 -4.74
CA PRO A 19 2.62 15.21 -5.72
C PRO A 19 2.17 14.79 -7.13
N GLU A 20 2.08 15.77 -8.04
CA GLU A 20 1.82 15.51 -9.46
C GLU A 20 2.84 14.51 -10.01
N VAL A 21 2.35 13.50 -10.72
CA VAL A 21 3.15 12.45 -11.34
C VAL A 21 3.99 13.08 -12.46
N VAL A 22 5.25 13.37 -12.18
CA VAL A 22 6.25 13.63 -13.22
C VAL A 22 6.50 12.31 -13.96
N LYS A 23 6.00 12.20 -15.19
CA LYS A 23 6.35 11.11 -16.10
C LYS A 23 7.82 11.25 -16.46
N VAL A 24 8.66 10.35 -15.96
CA VAL A 24 10.04 10.20 -16.46
C VAL A 24 10.01 9.12 -17.53
N GLU A 25 10.13 9.54 -18.78
CA GLU A 25 10.38 8.65 -19.91
C GLU A 25 11.78 8.05 -19.77
N HIS A 26 11.87 6.72 -19.76
CA HIS A 26 13.15 6.02 -19.85
C HIS A 26 13.28 5.46 -21.26
N GLN A 27 14.16 6.08 -22.05
CA GLN A 27 14.51 5.67 -23.40
C GLN A 27 15.15 4.27 -23.37
N SER A 28 14.67 3.42 -24.26
CA SER A 28 15.18 2.09 -24.56
C SER A 28 16.30 2.18 -25.60
N ASP A 29 17.52 1.84 -25.23
CA ASP A 29 18.56 1.51 -26.19
C ASP A 29 18.79 -0.01 -26.20
N MET A 30 18.42 -0.59 -27.35
CA MET A 30 18.68 -1.98 -27.74
C MET A 30 20.15 -2.14 -28.11
N ASN A 31 20.74 -3.32 -27.84
CA ASN A 31 21.49 -4.01 -28.88
C ASN A 31 21.56 -5.54 -28.64
N PRO A 32 21.52 -6.36 -29.71
CA PRO A 32 21.41 -7.81 -29.63
C PRO A 32 22.77 -8.50 -29.81
N LEU A 33 22.90 -9.73 -29.30
CA LEU A 33 23.84 -10.72 -29.85
C LEU A 33 23.28 -12.12 -29.68
N ALA A 34 23.22 -12.82 -30.81
CA ALA A 34 22.71 -14.17 -30.98
C ALA A 34 23.77 -15.24 -30.62
N GLY A 35 23.28 -16.44 -30.29
CA GLY A 35 24.10 -17.65 -30.18
C GLY A 35 23.31 -18.84 -29.61
N ASN A 36 22.94 -19.78 -30.49
CA ASN A 36 22.42 -21.14 -30.22
C ASN A 36 23.28 -21.90 -29.18
N ASP A 37 22.87 -22.93 -28.45
CA ASP A 37 22.08 -24.12 -28.81
C ASP A 37 21.62 -24.88 -27.52
N LYS A 38 20.45 -25.52 -27.63
CA LYS A 38 19.99 -26.79 -27.01
C LYS A 38 20.11 -27.08 -25.50
N ALA A 39 18.91 -27.22 -24.92
CA ALA A 39 18.46 -28.31 -24.03
C ALA A 39 19.27 -28.58 -22.75
N LEU A 40 18.82 -27.96 -21.65
CA LEU A 40 18.81 -28.62 -20.35
C LEU A 40 17.52 -28.25 -19.63
N GLU A 41 16.51 -29.09 -19.85
CA GLU A 41 15.32 -29.18 -19.01
C GLU A 41 15.78 -29.69 -17.64
N ASN A 42 16.11 -28.75 -16.75
CA ASN A 42 16.30 -29.02 -15.34
C ASN A 42 15.57 -27.93 -14.56
N SER A 43 14.72 -28.38 -13.65
CA SER A 43 13.86 -27.59 -12.78
C SER A 43 14.62 -26.46 -12.07
N VAL A 44 14.63 -25.27 -12.65
CA VAL A 44 14.97 -24.04 -11.93
C VAL A 44 13.65 -23.45 -11.44
N THR A 45 13.20 -23.91 -10.28
CA THR A 45 12.30 -23.08 -9.47
C THR A 45 13.06 -21.78 -9.20
N SER A 46 12.70 -20.70 -9.89
CA SER A 46 13.21 -19.37 -9.55
C SER A 46 12.86 -19.11 -8.09
N LYS A 47 13.89 -18.99 -7.24
CA LYS A 47 13.75 -18.72 -5.81
C LYS A 47 13.45 -17.24 -5.58
N GLU A 48 12.38 -16.74 -6.20
CA GLU A 48 11.74 -15.50 -5.78
C GLU A 48 10.89 -15.82 -4.54
N GLY A 49 11.08 -15.08 -3.44
CA GLY A 49 10.27 -15.23 -2.23
C GLY A 49 8.78 -15.38 -2.57
N ARG A 50 8.09 -16.34 -1.93
CA ARG A 50 6.74 -16.80 -2.33
C ARG A 50 5.85 -15.63 -2.77
N ILE A 51 5.59 -15.57 -4.08
CA ILE A 51 4.67 -14.61 -4.68
C ILE A 51 3.25 -14.95 -4.20
N ILE A 52 2.60 -14.01 -3.52
CA ILE A 52 1.23 -14.11 -3.06
C ILE A 52 0.38 -13.24 -3.98
N LEU A 53 -0.56 -13.88 -4.67
CA LEU A 53 -1.54 -13.21 -5.53
C LEU A 53 -2.96 -13.56 -5.10
N PRO A 54 -3.95 -12.70 -5.36
CA PRO A 54 -5.36 -13.04 -5.18
C PRO A 54 -5.75 -14.29 -5.99
N LYS A 55 -6.40 -15.24 -5.32
CA LYS A 55 -6.87 -16.51 -5.92
C LYS A 55 -8.39 -16.65 -5.92
N THR A 56 -9.06 -16.02 -4.95
CA THR A 56 -10.51 -16.12 -4.71
C THR A 56 -11.04 -14.74 -4.29
N ASN A 57 -12.38 -14.60 -4.22
CA ASN A 57 -13.07 -13.38 -3.80
C ASN A 57 -12.84 -12.16 -4.73
N GLY A 58 -12.70 -12.44 -6.02
CA GLY A 58 -12.56 -11.45 -7.08
C GLY A 58 -12.22 -12.12 -8.41
N ILE A 59 -12.09 -11.30 -9.45
CA ILE A 59 -11.79 -11.74 -10.83
C ILE A 59 -10.57 -10.98 -11.35
N TRP A 60 -9.68 -11.69 -12.02
CA TRP A 60 -8.62 -11.09 -12.83
C TRP A 60 -9.18 -10.73 -14.19
N GLU A 61 -8.85 -9.53 -14.67
CA GLU A 61 -9.21 -9.07 -16.01
C GLU A 61 -8.83 -10.08 -17.09
N ASP A 62 -7.60 -10.59 -17.01
CA ASP A 62 -7.10 -11.65 -17.85
C ASP A 62 -6.48 -12.74 -16.97
N LYS A 63 -7.17 -13.89 -16.88
CA LYS A 63 -6.72 -15.04 -16.08
C LYS A 63 -5.34 -15.58 -16.53
N SER A 64 -4.91 -15.31 -17.77
CA SER A 64 -3.59 -15.69 -18.27
C SER A 64 -2.48 -14.70 -17.88
N LYS A 65 -2.83 -13.45 -17.54
CA LYS A 65 -1.89 -12.38 -17.15
C LYS A 65 -1.96 -12.04 -15.66
N ARG A 66 -2.22 -13.04 -14.81
CA ARG A 66 -2.29 -12.84 -13.35
C ARG A 66 -1.00 -12.20 -12.81
N GLY A 67 -1.16 -11.09 -12.08
CA GLY A 67 -0.04 -10.30 -11.57
C GLY A 67 0.47 -9.21 -12.52
N GLU A 68 -0.08 -9.12 -13.74
CA GLU A 68 0.26 -8.12 -14.76
C GLU A 68 -1.00 -7.45 -15.36
N CYS A 69 -2.13 -7.51 -14.65
CA CYS A 69 -3.40 -6.93 -15.09
C CYS A 69 -4.26 -6.50 -13.90
N MET A 70 -5.46 -6.00 -14.17
CA MET A 70 -6.39 -5.56 -13.13
C MET A 70 -6.97 -6.74 -12.34
N TRP A 71 -7.06 -6.57 -11.02
CA TRP A 71 -7.82 -7.45 -10.13
C TRP A 71 -9.05 -6.71 -9.61
N TYR A 72 -10.24 -7.27 -9.82
CA TYR A 72 -11.51 -6.71 -9.39
C TYR A 72 -12.01 -7.45 -8.14
N PRO A 73 -11.83 -6.90 -6.93
CA PRO A 73 -12.28 -7.57 -5.72
C PRO A 73 -13.80 -7.58 -5.63
N GLY A 74 -14.32 -8.63 -5.02
CA GLY A 74 -15.72 -8.71 -4.63
C GLY A 74 -16.70 -9.19 -5.68
N LEU A 75 -16.22 -9.44 -6.90
CA LEU A 75 -16.96 -10.12 -7.95
C LEU A 75 -16.60 -11.62 -7.88
N PRO A 76 -17.45 -12.51 -7.34
CA PRO A 76 -17.30 -13.94 -7.62
C PRO A 76 -17.58 -14.19 -9.10
N ASP A 77 -16.88 -15.16 -9.71
CA ASP A 77 -17.19 -15.65 -11.06
C ASP A 77 -18.71 -15.94 -11.13
N ASP A 78 -19.45 -15.11 -11.88
CA ASP A 78 -20.85 -15.29 -12.29
C ASP A 78 -21.93 -15.40 -11.20
N THR A 79 -21.84 -14.66 -10.09
CA THR A 79 -23.01 -14.48 -9.20
C THR A 79 -23.16 -13.03 -8.73
N SER A 80 -24.37 -12.49 -8.87
CA SER A 80 -24.76 -11.13 -8.45
C SER A 80 -24.83 -10.95 -6.92
N ILE A 81 -24.05 -11.72 -6.16
CA ILE A 81 -24.04 -11.68 -4.70
C ILE A 81 -22.94 -10.72 -4.26
N GLU A 82 -23.33 -9.61 -3.64
CA GLU A 82 -22.40 -8.68 -3.00
C GLU A 82 -21.58 -9.41 -1.93
N THR A 83 -20.30 -9.64 -2.20
CA THR A 83 -19.41 -10.24 -1.22
C THR A 83 -18.84 -9.18 -0.27
N LYS A 84 -18.50 -9.61 0.95
CA LYS A 84 -17.88 -8.74 1.97
C LYS A 84 -16.39 -9.05 2.08
N PRO A 85 -15.53 -8.02 2.31
CA PRO A 85 -14.17 -8.26 2.75
C PRO A 85 -14.17 -9.06 4.06
N SER A 86 -13.46 -10.18 4.10
CA SER A 86 -13.52 -11.19 5.17
C SER A 86 -12.55 -10.96 6.32
N LYS A 87 -11.52 -10.13 6.13
CA LYS A 87 -10.51 -9.82 7.15
C LYS A 87 -10.84 -8.53 7.90
N THR A 88 -10.32 -7.40 7.45
CA THR A 88 -10.58 -6.11 8.12
C THR A 88 -11.86 -5.50 7.59
N ASN A 89 -12.96 -5.67 8.32
CA ASN A 89 -14.26 -5.11 7.97
C ASN A 89 -15.14 -4.88 9.22
N PRO A 90 -14.74 -4.00 10.16
CA PRO A 90 -15.49 -3.78 11.40
C PRO A 90 -16.88 -3.18 11.17
N GLU A 91 -17.04 -2.41 10.09
CA GLU A 91 -18.30 -1.78 9.69
C GLU A 91 -19.21 -2.74 8.88
N GLY A 92 -18.76 -3.95 8.57
CA GLY A 92 -19.55 -4.95 7.85
C GLY A 92 -19.90 -4.57 6.40
N LEU A 93 -19.10 -3.69 5.79
CA LEU A 93 -19.29 -3.16 4.45
C LEU A 93 -19.23 -4.24 3.37
N THR A 94 -19.97 -4.06 2.28
CA THR A 94 -19.80 -4.86 1.05
C THR A 94 -18.68 -4.28 0.19
N TRP A 95 -18.14 -5.08 -0.73
CA TRP A 95 -17.13 -4.56 -1.67
C TRP A 95 -17.65 -3.38 -2.48
N LYS A 96 -18.93 -3.36 -2.84
CA LYS A 96 -19.57 -2.22 -3.49
C LYS A 96 -19.43 -0.94 -2.64
N GLN A 97 -19.77 -1.00 -1.36
CA GLN A 97 -19.64 0.15 -0.47
C GLN A 97 -18.18 0.58 -0.27
N VAL A 98 -17.24 -0.37 -0.24
CA VAL A 98 -15.80 -0.08 -0.14
C VAL A 98 -15.30 0.63 -1.40
N LYS A 99 -15.71 0.15 -2.59
CA LYS A 99 -15.42 0.77 -3.89
C LYS A 99 -15.97 2.18 -3.96
N ASP A 100 -17.24 2.37 -3.62
CA ASP A 100 -17.90 3.68 -3.57
C ASP A 100 -17.18 4.64 -2.59
N LYS A 101 -16.75 4.14 -1.41
CA LYS A 101 -16.07 4.96 -0.38
C LYS A 101 -14.67 5.42 -0.77
N TYR A 102 -13.94 4.61 -1.54
CA TYR A 102 -12.55 4.89 -1.92
C TYR A 102 -12.36 5.19 -3.41
N ASP A 103 -13.45 5.29 -4.16
CA ASP A 103 -13.53 5.64 -5.59
C ASP A 103 -12.64 4.75 -6.47
N PHE A 104 -12.95 3.44 -6.51
CA PHE A 104 -12.19 2.48 -7.32
C PHE A 104 -13.01 1.26 -7.71
N GLU A 105 -12.63 0.64 -8.84
CA GLU A 105 -13.25 -0.61 -9.28
C GLU A 105 -12.36 -1.84 -9.12
N GLY A 106 -11.06 -1.66 -9.28
CA GLY A 106 -10.05 -2.72 -9.24
C GLY A 106 -8.70 -2.21 -8.76
N VAL A 107 -7.78 -3.13 -8.56
CA VAL A 107 -6.38 -2.86 -8.21
C VAL A 107 -5.50 -3.39 -9.33
N GLU A 108 -4.70 -2.51 -9.91
CA GLU A 108 -3.74 -2.86 -10.93
C GLU A 108 -2.60 -3.66 -10.31
N PHE A 109 -2.23 -4.77 -10.93
CA PHE A 109 -0.99 -5.47 -10.60
C PHE A 109 0.02 -5.31 -11.74
N LYS A 110 1.26 -5.07 -11.35
CA LYS A 110 2.41 -5.05 -12.25
C LYS A 110 3.58 -5.75 -11.58
N ASN A 111 4.29 -6.60 -12.30
CA ASN A 111 5.39 -7.41 -11.74
C ASN A 111 4.94 -8.20 -10.49
N LYS A 112 3.68 -8.67 -10.48
CA LYS A 112 3.04 -9.40 -9.36
C LYS A 112 2.90 -8.59 -8.06
N GLU A 113 3.03 -7.27 -8.12
CA GLU A 113 2.86 -6.34 -7.00
C GLU A 113 1.60 -5.49 -7.21
N PRO A 114 0.77 -5.28 -6.17
CA PRO A 114 -0.39 -4.40 -6.28
C PRO A 114 0.01 -2.92 -6.28
N ASN A 115 -0.59 -2.15 -7.18
CA ASN A 115 -0.50 -0.71 -7.19
C ASN A 115 -1.55 -0.10 -6.24
N PHE A 116 -1.17 0.17 -4.99
CA PHE A 116 -2.04 0.83 -4.02
C PHE A 116 -1.94 2.35 -3.98
N ARG A 117 -1.11 2.96 -4.85
CA ARG A 117 -0.89 4.41 -4.87
C ARG A 117 -2.19 5.23 -4.98
N PRO A 118 -3.18 4.84 -5.81
CA PRO A 118 -4.45 5.58 -5.90
C PRO A 118 -5.19 5.72 -4.57
N PHE A 119 -5.01 4.77 -3.64
CA PHE A 119 -5.68 4.77 -2.34
C PHE A 119 -4.86 5.46 -1.23
N SER A 120 -3.63 5.88 -1.55
CA SER A 120 -2.70 6.42 -0.58
C SER A 120 -3.12 7.82 -0.11
N ARG A 121 -3.18 7.99 1.21
CA ARG A 121 -3.40 9.29 1.88
C ARG A 121 -2.13 9.80 2.57
N GLY A 122 -0.98 9.28 2.16
CA GLY A 122 0.31 9.68 2.69
C GLY A 122 1.41 8.71 2.28
N HIS A 123 2.58 9.26 1.99
CA HIS A 123 3.73 8.50 1.51
C HIS A 123 4.97 8.96 2.26
N VAL A 124 5.78 8.00 2.71
CA VAL A 124 7.04 8.26 3.41
C VAL A 124 8.11 7.32 2.90
N ILE A 125 9.34 7.83 2.85
CA ILE A 125 10.53 7.07 2.48
C ILE A 125 11.44 7.03 3.71
N LEU A 126 11.60 5.84 4.29
CA LEU A 126 12.54 5.62 5.38
C LEU A 126 13.97 5.60 4.81
N LYS A 127 14.84 6.43 5.38
CA LYS A 127 16.26 6.48 4.97
C LYS A 127 17.01 5.23 5.41
N GLU A 128 18.19 5.01 4.83
CA GLU A 128 19.18 4.01 5.26
C GLU A 128 19.30 3.98 6.80
N GLY A 129 19.25 2.78 7.40
CA GLY A 129 19.30 2.60 8.85
C GLY A 129 18.03 2.94 9.63
N GLN A 130 16.96 3.45 8.99
CA GLN A 130 15.69 3.77 9.65
C GLN A 130 14.64 2.65 9.52
N TYR A 131 14.81 1.74 8.56
CA TYR A 131 13.95 0.58 8.35
C TYR A 131 14.62 -0.69 8.88
N THR A 132 13.81 -1.66 9.27
CA THR A 132 14.23 -2.94 9.85
C THR A 132 13.36 -4.07 9.31
N SER A 133 13.71 -5.34 9.58
CA SER A 133 12.80 -6.47 9.33
C SER A 133 11.58 -6.52 10.29
N LYS A 134 11.46 -5.55 11.22
CA LYS A 134 10.35 -5.46 12.19
C LYS A 134 9.31 -4.42 11.78
N ARG A 135 8.18 -4.89 11.24
CA ARG A 135 7.01 -4.09 10.79
C ARG A 135 6.60 -3.01 11.77
N LYS A 136 6.45 -3.39 13.04
CA LYS A 136 6.02 -2.46 14.10
C LYS A 136 7.02 -1.32 14.31
N LYS A 137 8.31 -1.52 14.08
CA LYS A 137 9.32 -0.45 14.17
C LYS A 137 9.20 0.48 12.97
N ASN A 138 9.10 -0.07 11.76
CA ASN A 138 8.97 0.72 10.52
C ASN A 138 7.72 1.60 10.57
N PHE A 139 6.59 1.07 11.07
CA PHE A 139 5.35 1.84 11.21
C PHE A 139 5.50 3.01 12.19
N LYS A 140 6.23 2.84 13.30
CA LYS A 140 6.52 3.93 14.22
C LYS A 140 7.40 5.00 13.57
N MET A 141 8.37 4.60 12.75
CA MET A 141 9.21 5.55 12.02
C MET A 141 8.40 6.29 10.95
N ALA A 142 7.53 5.60 10.22
CA ALA A 142 6.63 6.19 9.24
C ALA A 142 5.66 7.20 9.88
N ASP A 143 5.06 6.86 11.02
CA ASP A 143 4.22 7.80 11.78
C ASP A 143 5.00 9.06 12.18
N LYS A 144 6.28 8.94 12.55
CA LYS A 144 7.14 10.07 12.93
C LYS A 144 7.49 10.93 11.72
N GLN A 145 7.89 10.32 10.61
CA GLN A 145 8.23 11.05 9.39
C GLN A 145 7.02 11.80 8.82
N MET A 146 5.85 11.16 8.80
CA MET A 146 4.61 11.79 8.35
C MET A 146 4.25 13.00 9.24
N ALA A 147 4.43 12.91 10.56
CA ALA A 147 4.20 14.04 11.45
C ALA A 147 5.12 15.23 11.11
N ASN A 148 6.41 14.96 10.83
CA ASN A 148 7.34 16.00 10.39
C ASN A 148 6.91 16.61 9.06
N GLN A 149 6.60 15.80 8.05
CA GLN A 149 6.12 16.28 6.74
C GLN A 149 4.88 17.17 6.87
N LEU A 150 3.94 16.80 7.75
CA LEU A 150 2.73 17.60 8.01
C LEU A 150 3.04 18.94 8.68
N ASN A 151 3.97 18.96 9.65
CA ASN A 151 4.41 20.20 10.29
C ASN A 151 5.15 21.11 9.29
N ASP A 152 6.05 20.54 8.48
CA ASP A 152 6.79 21.28 7.46
C ASP A 152 5.83 21.85 6.39
N ALA A 153 4.83 21.07 5.97
CA ALA A 153 3.81 21.52 5.03
C ALA A 153 2.95 22.64 5.63
N TYR A 154 2.61 22.56 6.92
CA TYR A 154 1.91 23.62 7.63
C TYR A 154 2.75 24.90 7.66
N GLU A 155 4.03 24.81 8.07
CA GLU A 155 4.93 25.97 8.16
C GLU A 155 5.12 26.65 6.80
N LYS A 156 5.31 25.86 5.73
CA LYS A 156 5.39 26.40 4.36
C LYS A 156 4.11 27.12 3.93
N LYS A 157 2.95 26.62 4.32
CA LYS A 157 1.65 27.19 3.92
C LYS A 157 1.28 28.44 4.74
N HIS A 158 1.64 28.46 6.02
CA HIS A 158 1.18 29.48 6.97
C HIS A 158 2.26 30.48 7.36
N GLY A 159 3.52 30.24 7.01
CA GLY A 159 4.66 31.10 7.38
C GLY A 159 5.06 30.99 8.85
N GLU A 160 4.45 30.07 9.60
CA GLU A 160 4.72 29.85 11.02
C GLU A 160 4.56 28.38 11.39
N LYS A 161 5.24 27.96 12.48
CA LYS A 161 5.12 26.60 12.99
C LYS A 161 3.74 26.37 13.58
N ARG A 162 3.17 25.19 13.32
CA ARG A 162 1.97 24.74 14.01
C ARG A 162 2.23 24.69 15.51
N ASN A 163 1.29 25.21 16.30
CA ASN A 163 1.30 25.06 17.75
C ASN A 163 -0.06 24.52 18.24
N PRO A 164 -0.10 23.32 18.86
CA PRO A 164 1.02 22.39 19.05
C PRO A 164 1.49 21.78 17.72
N LEU A 165 2.69 21.19 17.67
CA LEU A 165 3.13 20.40 16.52
C LEU A 165 2.36 19.07 16.44
N TYR A 166 2.16 18.55 15.24
CA TYR A 166 1.75 17.15 15.08
C TYR A 166 2.84 16.21 15.59
N THR A 167 2.43 15.19 16.31
CA THR A 167 3.30 14.14 16.85
C THR A 167 3.10 12.81 16.12
N ARG A 168 4.03 11.89 16.32
CA ARG A 168 3.89 10.48 15.90
C ARG A 168 2.58 9.85 16.40
N ASN A 169 2.14 10.21 17.60
CA ASN A 169 0.93 9.65 18.19
C ASN A 169 -0.34 10.20 17.51
N ASP A 170 -0.34 11.47 17.09
CA ASP A 170 -1.46 12.06 16.33
C ASP A 170 -1.65 11.33 14.99
N VAL A 171 -0.56 11.08 14.27
CA VAL A 171 -0.61 10.33 13.00
C VAL A 171 -1.08 8.89 13.21
N LYS A 172 -0.56 8.20 14.24
CA LYS A 172 -0.99 6.84 14.59
C LYS A 172 -2.49 6.81 14.94
N LYS A 173 -2.94 7.76 15.76
CA LYS A 173 -4.33 7.87 16.21
C LYS A 173 -5.24 8.08 15.02
N TRP A 174 -4.95 9.07 14.18
CA TRP A 174 -5.70 9.33 12.95
C TRP A 174 -5.78 8.10 12.06
N ARG A 175 -4.66 7.39 11.86
CA ARG A 175 -4.63 6.16 11.07
C ARG A 175 -5.59 5.10 11.62
N VAL A 176 -5.54 4.82 12.93
CA VAL A 176 -6.37 3.79 13.55
C VAL A 176 -7.85 4.18 13.51
N GLU A 177 -8.18 5.42 13.86
CA GLU A 177 -9.56 5.92 13.90
C GLU A 177 -10.20 5.99 12.51
N ASN A 178 -9.40 6.23 11.47
CA ASN A 178 -9.89 6.31 10.08
C ASN A 178 -9.72 4.99 9.31
N GLY A 179 -9.30 3.90 9.97
CA GLY A 179 -9.17 2.59 9.35
C GLY A 179 -8.00 2.44 8.36
N TYR A 180 -6.91 3.20 8.51
CA TYR A 180 -5.72 3.16 7.65
C TYR A 180 -4.55 2.34 8.26
N THR A 181 -3.79 1.68 7.40
CA THR A 181 -2.54 0.98 7.71
C THR A 181 -1.38 1.56 6.90
N TRP A 182 -0.15 1.33 7.33
CA TRP A 182 1.00 1.44 6.44
C TRP A 182 1.10 0.14 5.61
N HIS A 183 1.36 0.28 4.33
CA HIS A 183 1.77 -0.76 3.39
C HIS A 183 3.24 -0.54 3.04
N GLU A 184 4.07 -1.55 3.26
CA GLU A 184 5.49 -1.52 2.93
C GLU A 184 5.67 -2.12 1.54
N GLU A 185 6.16 -1.31 0.60
CA GLU A 185 6.61 -1.83 -0.70
C GLU A 185 7.79 -2.80 -0.52
N ARG A 186 8.15 -3.51 -1.59
CA ARG A 186 9.18 -4.56 -1.57
C ARG A 186 10.50 -4.12 -0.92
N ASN A 187 10.92 -2.88 -1.12
CA ASN A 187 12.18 -2.33 -0.58
C ASN A 187 12.17 -2.10 0.95
N CYS A 188 11.00 -2.18 1.63
CA CYS A 188 10.77 -1.81 3.03
C CYS A 188 11.09 -0.34 3.39
N GLN A 189 11.45 0.48 2.40
CA GLN A 189 11.79 1.89 2.53
C GLN A 189 10.58 2.75 2.22
N ASP A 190 9.84 2.40 1.16
CA ASP A 190 8.61 3.05 0.75
C ASP A 190 7.44 2.53 1.57
N LEU A 191 6.80 3.43 2.31
CA LEU A 191 5.55 3.14 3.01
C LEU A 191 4.43 4.05 2.53
N GLN A 192 3.32 3.42 2.15
CA GLN A 192 2.09 4.09 1.74
C GLN A 192 1.03 3.93 2.82
N LYS A 193 0.38 5.02 3.21
CA LYS A 193 -0.74 5.02 4.17
C LYS A 193 -2.04 4.77 3.40
N ILE A 194 -2.49 3.52 3.40
CA ILE A 194 -3.65 3.07 2.61
C ILE A 194 -4.76 2.48 3.50
N PRO A 195 -6.02 2.38 3.02
CA PRO A 195 -7.11 1.77 3.77
C PRO A 195 -6.80 0.33 4.18
N SER A 196 -6.98 0.01 5.46
CA SER A 196 -6.72 -1.32 6.00
C SER A 196 -7.65 -2.38 5.41
N ILE A 197 -8.89 -1.98 5.09
CA ILE A 197 -9.87 -2.85 4.42
C ILE A 197 -9.39 -3.29 3.03
N ILE A 198 -8.74 -2.41 2.27
CA ILE A 198 -8.14 -2.77 0.97
C ILE A 198 -6.88 -3.62 1.20
N ASN A 199 -5.93 -3.11 1.99
CA ASN A 199 -4.64 -3.78 2.23
C ASN A 199 -4.80 -5.22 2.74
N ASN A 200 -5.64 -5.43 3.74
CA ASN A 200 -5.69 -6.73 4.42
C ASN A 200 -6.50 -7.76 3.62
N ASN A 201 -7.43 -7.32 2.77
CA ASN A 201 -8.32 -8.21 2.03
C ASN A 201 -7.84 -8.55 0.61
N ILE A 202 -6.86 -7.83 0.07
CA ILE A 202 -6.21 -8.16 -1.21
C ILE A 202 -4.92 -8.92 -0.90
N PRO A 203 -4.82 -10.24 -1.16
CA PRO A 203 -3.58 -10.98 -0.94
C PRO A 203 -2.43 -10.43 -1.79
N HIS A 204 -1.28 -10.14 -1.17
CA HIS A 204 -0.09 -9.66 -1.86
C HIS A 204 1.17 -9.99 -1.04
N SER A 205 2.33 -9.99 -1.70
CA SER A 205 3.64 -10.08 -1.03
C SER A 205 4.07 -8.67 -0.60
N GLY A 206 4.14 -8.40 0.71
CA GLY A 206 4.66 -7.12 1.22
C GLY A 206 6.18 -7.15 1.46
N GLY A 207 6.82 -5.99 1.62
CA GLY A 207 8.29 -5.89 1.72
C GLY A 207 8.95 -6.73 2.81
N ILE A 208 8.36 -6.82 4.01
CA ILE A 208 8.95 -7.62 5.10
C ILE A 208 8.91 -9.11 4.81
N ALA A 209 7.93 -9.58 4.04
CA ALA A 209 7.89 -10.98 3.64
C ALA A 209 9.08 -11.31 2.73
N ALA A 210 9.50 -10.38 1.86
CA ALA A 210 10.68 -10.53 1.02
C ALA A 210 11.97 -10.54 1.86
N LYS A 211 12.17 -9.59 2.77
CA LYS A 211 13.40 -9.53 3.60
C LYS A 211 13.60 -10.71 4.54
N LYS A 212 12.51 -11.28 5.07
CA LYS A 212 12.64 -12.48 5.93
C LYS A 212 13.14 -13.71 5.16
N VAL A 213 12.81 -13.81 3.87
CA VAL A 213 13.34 -14.88 3.02
C VAL A 213 14.84 -14.70 2.85
N GLU A 214 15.28 -13.48 2.54
CA GLU A 214 16.70 -13.14 2.40
C GLU A 214 17.51 -13.36 3.69
N GLU A 215 17.02 -12.89 4.85
CA GLU A 215 17.68 -13.12 6.15
C GLU A 215 17.77 -14.61 6.51
N SER A 216 16.80 -15.44 6.11
CA SER A 216 16.85 -16.89 6.37
C SER A 216 17.84 -17.65 5.48
N GLU A 217 18.27 -17.07 4.36
CA GLU A 217 19.22 -17.67 3.41
C GLU A 217 20.68 -17.36 3.76
N VAL A 218 20.96 -16.30 4.51
CA VAL A 218 22.32 -15.95 4.99
C VAL A 218 22.80 -16.88 6.12
N PHE A 219 21.90 -17.64 6.74
CA PHE A 219 22.20 -18.56 7.85
C PHE A 219 22.16 -20.05 7.45
N VAL A 220 22.26 -20.38 6.14
CA VAL A 220 22.35 -21.77 5.65
C VAL A 220 23.73 -22.06 5.08
#